data_AF-A0A8H5TY71-F1
#
_entry.id   AF-A0A8H5TY71-F1
#
_cell.length_a   1.000
_cell.length_b   1.000
_cell.length_c   1.000
_cell.angle_alpha   90.00
_cell.angle_beta   90.00
_cell.angle_gamma   90.00
#
_symmetry.space_group_name_H-M   'P 1'
#
loop_
_entity.id
_entity.type
_entity.pdbx_description
1 polymer ?
#
loop_
_entity_poly.entity_id
_entity_poly.type
_entity_poly.pdbx_seq_one_letter_code
_entity_poly.pdbx_strand_id
1 'polypeptide(L)'
;MPSATRQDQLVLVPWDPNSPEHVNRIYAQRVQCGWDKQLVEGWKERQVSGQKSIFWITLRPDDPETRETLQMHLDAYPEDKAALVDTAESLRAKPRNPTHTKFYPVGHISLDDRNEKTGNFILDLPKEGVYWIKTFYVSKALRSKGIGRAAMDIVESMAIEEPLCAKTLALDTAEKEMQKKLYREKNGKELGSTNQDWYERRGYRLIHMQPGHYLDDEDPPVDAVFLRRDIA
;
A
#
# COMPACT_ATOMS: atom_id res chain seq x y z
N MET A 1 1.89 7.45 -31.52
CA MET A 1 1.08 7.64 -30.30
C MET A 1 2.03 7.68 -29.11
N PRO A 2 1.82 8.52 -28.09
CA PRO A 2 2.61 8.43 -26.86
C PRO A 2 2.47 7.02 -26.28
N SER A 3 3.57 6.40 -25.85
CA SER A 3 3.52 5.14 -25.11
C SER A 3 2.72 5.38 -23.82
N ALA A 4 1.88 4.41 -23.44
CA ALA A 4 1.08 4.47 -22.22
C ALA A 4 2.00 4.70 -21.01
N THR A 5 1.63 5.61 -20.11
CA THR A 5 2.43 5.80 -18.91
C THR A 5 2.26 4.59 -17.99
N ARG A 6 3.22 4.35 -17.08
CA ARG A 6 3.10 3.24 -16.11
C ARG A 6 1.80 3.32 -15.29
N GLN A 7 1.26 4.51 -15.07
CA GLN A 7 -0.02 4.72 -14.42
C GLN A 7 -1.19 4.16 -15.23
N ASP A 8 -1.19 4.34 -16.55
CA ASP A 8 -2.23 3.83 -17.46
C ASP A 8 -2.25 2.29 -17.53
N GLN A 9 -1.16 1.64 -17.12
CA GLN A 9 -0.99 0.19 -17.12
C GLN A 9 -1.49 -0.48 -15.84
N LEU A 10 -1.87 0.31 -14.84
CA LEU A 10 -2.33 -0.18 -13.55
C LEU A 10 -3.85 0.00 -13.41
N VAL A 11 -4.45 -0.88 -12.62
CA VAL A 11 -5.81 -0.71 -12.11
C VAL A 11 -5.77 -0.95 -10.61
N LEU A 12 -6.52 -0.13 -9.87
CA LEU A 12 -6.78 -0.35 -8.46
C LEU A 12 -8.16 -0.98 -8.29
N VAL A 13 -8.19 -2.22 -7.83
CA VAL A 13 -9.45 -2.95 -7.60
C VAL A 13 -9.74 -2.98 -6.11
N PRO A 14 -10.93 -2.57 -5.63
CA PRO A 14 -11.25 -2.61 -4.21
C PRO A 14 -11.09 -4.01 -3.62
N TRP A 15 -10.49 -4.10 -2.43
CA TRP A 15 -10.44 -5.34 -1.67
C TRP A 15 -11.83 -5.69 -1.15
N ASP A 16 -12.26 -6.93 -1.35
CA ASP A 16 -13.51 -7.46 -0.84
C ASP A 16 -13.27 -8.18 0.51
N PRO A 17 -13.75 -7.62 1.64
CA PRO A 17 -13.58 -8.22 2.96
C PRO A 17 -14.48 -9.45 3.18
N ASN A 18 -15.46 -9.69 2.31
CA ASN A 18 -16.41 -10.80 2.39
C ASN A 18 -16.02 -11.98 1.49
N SER A 19 -15.12 -11.79 0.53
CA SER A 19 -14.58 -12.88 -0.29
C SER A 19 -13.43 -13.59 0.45
N PRO A 20 -13.56 -14.91 0.74
CA PRO A 20 -12.48 -15.68 1.33
C PRO A 20 -11.20 -15.66 0.48
N GLU A 21 -11.33 -15.62 -0.85
CA GLU A 21 -10.19 -15.56 -1.77
C GLU A 21 -9.41 -14.26 -1.61
N HIS A 22 -10.11 -13.12 -1.51
CA HIS A 22 -9.49 -11.82 -1.26
C HIS A 22 -8.82 -11.76 0.12
N VAL A 23 -9.48 -12.26 1.16
CA VAL A 23 -8.94 -12.30 2.53
C VAL A 23 -7.69 -13.19 2.60
N ASN A 24 -7.74 -14.37 2.01
CA ASN A 24 -6.61 -15.29 1.97
C ASN A 24 -5.43 -14.70 1.17
N ARG A 25 -5.71 -14.04 0.04
CA ARG A 25 -4.66 -13.40 -0.77
C ARG A 25 -3.99 -12.26 -0.01
N ILE A 26 -4.74 -11.42 0.71
CA ILE A 26 -4.13 -10.27 1.38
C ILE A 26 -3.30 -10.76 2.54
N TYR A 27 -3.78 -11.77 3.29
CA TYR A 27 -3.01 -12.44 4.31
C TYR A 27 -1.68 -13.00 3.77
N ALA A 28 -1.71 -13.74 2.66
CA ALA A 28 -0.49 -14.27 2.04
C ALA A 28 0.49 -13.15 1.66
N GLN A 29 0.01 -12.05 1.04
CA GLN A 29 0.87 -10.91 0.72
C GLN A 29 1.40 -10.17 1.96
N ARG A 30 0.64 -10.13 3.07
CA ARG A 30 1.12 -9.58 4.35
C ARG A 30 2.19 -10.46 4.99
N VAL A 31 2.06 -11.78 4.89
CA VAL A 31 3.12 -12.73 5.28
C VAL A 31 4.38 -12.46 4.46
N GLN A 32 4.26 -12.33 3.14
CA GLN A 32 5.41 -12.00 2.28
C GLN A 32 6.01 -10.62 2.60
N CYS A 33 5.17 -9.63 2.93
CA CYS A 33 5.56 -8.28 3.34
C CYS A 33 6.36 -8.31 4.65
N GLY A 34 5.99 -9.20 5.57
CA GLY A 34 6.62 -9.36 6.89
C GLY A 34 6.02 -8.48 7.97
N TRP A 35 4.82 -7.90 7.74
CA TRP A 35 4.22 -6.95 8.67
C TRP A 35 2.71 -7.15 8.77
N ASP A 36 2.18 -7.05 9.99
CA ASP A 36 0.75 -6.87 10.28
C ASP A 36 -0.19 -7.95 9.68
N LYS A 37 0.31 -9.17 9.40
CA LYS A 37 -0.52 -10.28 8.89
C LYS A 37 -1.67 -10.63 9.83
N GLN A 38 -1.44 -10.48 11.14
CA GLN A 38 -2.39 -10.71 12.21
C GLN A 38 -3.52 -9.68 12.26
N LEU A 39 -3.36 -8.51 11.62
CA LEU A 39 -4.36 -7.45 11.61
C LEU A 39 -5.40 -7.62 10.49
N VAL A 40 -5.19 -8.54 9.54
CA VAL A 40 -6.06 -8.74 8.38
C VAL A 40 -7.51 -9.00 8.76
N GLU A 41 -7.75 -9.80 9.80
CA GLU A 41 -9.13 -10.07 10.24
C GLU A 41 -9.83 -8.79 10.73
N GLY A 42 -9.11 -7.96 11.50
CA GLY A 42 -9.62 -6.67 11.97
C GLY A 42 -9.80 -5.62 10.86
N TRP A 43 -9.16 -5.79 9.70
CA TRP A 43 -9.34 -4.90 8.55
C TRP A 43 -10.68 -5.10 7.85
N LYS A 44 -11.32 -6.26 7.98
CA LYS A 44 -12.60 -6.56 7.31
C LYS A 44 -13.69 -5.57 7.71
N GLU A 45 -13.91 -5.41 9.01
CA GLU A 45 -14.91 -4.47 9.55
C GLU A 45 -14.57 -3.02 9.20
N ARG A 46 -13.29 -2.68 9.15
CA ARG A 46 -12.82 -1.32 8.81
C ARG A 46 -13.00 -1.00 7.34
N GLN A 47 -12.81 -1.98 6.46
CA GLN A 47 -13.12 -1.88 5.03
C GLN A 47 -14.62 -1.65 4.82
N VAL A 48 -15.46 -2.41 5.51
CA VAL A 48 -16.93 -2.28 5.43
C VAL A 48 -17.40 -0.91 5.92
N SER A 49 -16.86 -0.44 7.06
CA SER A 49 -17.21 0.88 7.62
C SER A 49 -16.58 2.06 6.89
N GLY A 50 -15.67 1.83 5.94
CA GLY A 50 -14.99 2.87 5.17
C GLY A 50 -13.86 3.57 5.92
N GLN A 51 -13.56 3.18 7.16
CA GLN A 51 -12.40 3.67 7.92
C GLN A 51 -11.08 3.25 7.26
N LYS A 52 -11.09 2.06 6.64
CA LYS A 52 -10.01 1.55 5.81
C LYS A 52 -10.51 1.43 4.38
N SER A 53 -9.67 1.74 3.41
CA SER A 53 -10.01 1.50 1.99
C SER A 53 -8.81 0.91 1.27
N ILE A 54 -8.71 -0.41 1.32
CA ILE A 54 -7.70 -1.20 0.64
C ILE A 54 -8.09 -1.40 -0.82
N PHE A 55 -7.08 -1.27 -1.68
CA PHE A 55 -7.12 -1.59 -3.08
C PHE A 55 -6.00 -2.58 -3.41
N TRP A 56 -6.33 -3.55 -4.23
CA TRP A 56 -5.36 -4.35 -4.97
C TRP A 56 -4.68 -3.50 -6.03
N ILE A 57 -3.36 -3.64 -6.14
CA ILE A 57 -2.60 -3.13 -7.27
C ILE A 57 -2.52 -4.25 -8.29
N THR A 58 -3.11 -4.04 -9.47
CA THR A 58 -3.06 -5.02 -10.55
C THR A 58 -2.54 -4.39 -11.84
N LEU A 59 -1.85 -5.21 -12.63
CA LEU A 59 -1.41 -4.87 -13.97
C LEU A 59 -2.52 -5.19 -14.96
N ARG A 60 -2.75 -4.31 -15.94
CA ARG A 60 -3.72 -4.51 -17.02
C ARG A 60 -3.32 -5.69 -17.91
N PRO A 61 -4.00 -6.85 -17.84
CA PRO A 61 -3.57 -8.05 -18.56
C PRO A 61 -3.75 -7.94 -20.09
N ASP A 62 -4.59 -7.00 -20.52
CA ASP A 62 -4.86 -6.64 -21.92
C ASP A 62 -3.77 -5.75 -22.52
N ASP A 63 -2.91 -5.14 -21.70
CA ASP A 63 -1.72 -4.43 -22.16
C ASP A 63 -0.55 -5.41 -22.34
N PRO A 64 -0.07 -5.65 -23.59
CA PRO A 64 1.05 -6.55 -23.85
C PRO A 64 2.33 -6.19 -23.09
N GLU A 65 2.56 -4.91 -22.79
CA GLU A 65 3.74 -4.43 -22.07
C GLU A 65 3.76 -4.84 -20.60
N THR A 66 2.61 -5.19 -20.03
CA THR A 66 2.54 -5.65 -18.64
C THR A 66 2.72 -7.15 -18.50
N ARG A 67 2.54 -7.92 -19.57
CA ARG A 67 2.52 -9.39 -19.55
C ARG A 67 3.81 -9.98 -18.98
N GLU A 68 4.97 -9.49 -19.41
CA GLU A 68 6.26 -9.93 -18.89
C GLU A 68 6.41 -9.58 -17.40
N THR A 69 5.99 -8.37 -17.01
CA THR A 69 6.04 -7.92 -15.62
C THR A 69 5.12 -8.78 -14.75
N LEU A 70 3.92 -9.13 -15.23
CA LEU A 70 3.00 -10.01 -14.52
C LEU A 70 3.59 -11.42 -14.41
N GLN A 71 4.16 -11.97 -15.49
CA GLN A 71 4.76 -13.29 -15.49
C GLN A 71 5.91 -13.38 -14.47
N MET A 72 6.77 -12.37 -14.37
CA MET A 72 7.82 -12.30 -13.34
C MET A 72 7.27 -12.46 -11.91
N HIS A 73 6.11 -11.87 -11.61
CA HIS A 73 5.48 -12.03 -10.31
C HIS A 73 4.90 -13.44 -10.14
N LEU A 74 4.19 -13.96 -11.14
CA LEU A 74 3.58 -15.30 -11.08
C LEU A 74 4.62 -16.42 -10.99
N ASP A 75 5.80 -16.24 -11.56
CA ASP A 75 6.91 -17.19 -11.45
C ASP A 75 7.54 -17.16 -10.05
N ALA A 76 7.66 -15.97 -9.45
CA ALA A 76 8.20 -15.80 -8.11
C ALA A 76 7.23 -16.23 -7.00
N TYR A 77 5.92 -16.15 -7.26
CA TYR A 77 4.85 -16.46 -6.29
C TYR A 77 3.80 -17.37 -6.95
N PRO A 78 4.06 -18.68 -7.07
CA PRO A 78 3.16 -19.62 -7.73
C PRO A 78 1.76 -19.69 -7.10
N GLU A 79 1.64 -19.40 -5.81
CA GLU A 79 0.37 -19.31 -5.08
C GLU A 79 -0.53 -18.17 -5.58
N ASP A 80 0.05 -17.14 -6.20
CA ASP A 80 -0.67 -15.98 -6.72
C ASP A 80 -1.18 -16.19 -8.16
N LYS A 81 -0.91 -17.35 -8.77
CA LYS A 81 -1.37 -17.73 -10.13
C LYS A 81 -2.88 -17.89 -10.26
N ALA A 82 -3.59 -18.14 -9.16
CA ALA A 82 -5.05 -18.10 -9.19
C ALA A 82 -5.51 -16.64 -9.32
N ALA A 83 -6.29 -16.33 -10.36
CA ALA A 83 -6.88 -15.00 -10.50
C ALA A 83 -7.91 -14.75 -9.39
N LEU A 84 -7.96 -13.52 -8.88
CA LEU A 84 -9.11 -13.05 -8.12
C LEU A 84 -10.19 -12.56 -9.08
N VAL A 85 -11.42 -12.49 -8.60
CA VAL A 85 -12.56 -11.88 -9.30
C VAL A 85 -12.95 -10.63 -8.56
N ASP A 86 -13.26 -9.56 -9.27
CA ASP A 86 -13.77 -8.34 -8.64
C ASP A 86 -15.19 -8.58 -8.11
N THR A 87 -15.30 -8.76 -6.80
CA THR A 87 -16.55 -9.06 -6.08
C THR A 87 -16.94 -7.96 -5.08
N ALA A 88 -16.10 -6.95 -4.86
CA ALA A 88 -16.37 -5.95 -3.83
C ALA A 88 -17.61 -5.11 -4.16
N GLU A 89 -18.67 -5.23 -3.37
CA GLU A 89 -19.95 -4.51 -3.54
C GLU A 89 -19.94 -3.10 -2.93
N SER A 90 -18.84 -2.71 -2.28
CA SER A 90 -18.70 -1.37 -1.72
C SER A 90 -17.28 -0.85 -1.89
N LEU A 91 -17.17 0.48 -1.82
CA LEU A 91 -15.92 1.20 -1.72
C LEU A 91 -16.13 2.39 -0.78
N ARG A 92 -15.32 2.51 0.28
CA ARG A 92 -15.44 3.58 1.29
C ARG A 92 -16.84 3.63 1.92
N ALA A 93 -17.39 2.47 2.31
CA ALA A 93 -18.76 2.32 2.79
C ALA A 93 -19.88 2.77 1.83
N LYS A 94 -19.56 3.11 0.57
CA LYS A 94 -20.55 3.42 -0.45
C LYS A 94 -20.79 2.20 -1.33
N PRO A 95 -22.05 1.84 -1.63
CA PRO A 95 -22.36 0.77 -2.56
C PRO A 95 -21.75 1.03 -3.93
N ARG A 96 -21.31 -0.04 -4.60
CA ARG A 96 -20.91 -0.03 -6.01
C ARG A 96 -21.27 -1.35 -6.67
N ASN A 97 -21.28 -1.36 -8.00
CA ASN A 97 -21.39 -2.60 -8.75
C ASN A 97 -19.99 -3.19 -8.97
N PRO A 98 -19.73 -4.44 -8.52
CA PRO A 98 -18.52 -5.16 -8.86
C PRO A 98 -18.42 -5.39 -10.37
N THR A 99 -17.21 -5.35 -10.92
CA THR A 99 -16.99 -5.56 -12.36
C THR A 99 -17.01 -7.03 -12.75
N HIS A 100 -16.92 -7.95 -11.79
CA HIS A 100 -16.82 -9.40 -11.99
C HIS A 100 -15.70 -9.84 -12.93
N THR A 101 -14.72 -8.98 -13.15
CA THR A 101 -13.59 -9.24 -14.03
C THR A 101 -12.47 -9.92 -13.24
N LYS A 102 -11.77 -10.84 -13.90
CA LYS A 102 -10.61 -11.52 -13.33
C LYS A 102 -9.40 -10.59 -13.32
N PHE A 103 -8.62 -10.62 -12.23
CA PHE A 103 -7.40 -9.85 -12.11
C PHE A 103 -6.34 -10.58 -11.27
N TYR A 104 -5.09 -10.13 -11.40
CA TYR A 104 -3.94 -10.69 -10.70
C TYR A 104 -3.30 -9.61 -9.84
N PRO A 105 -3.53 -9.64 -8.51
CA PRO A 105 -2.94 -8.66 -7.61
C PRO A 105 -1.43 -8.87 -7.50
N VAL A 106 -0.67 -7.81 -7.77
CA VAL A 106 0.80 -7.78 -7.60
C VAL A 106 1.24 -6.98 -6.37
N GLY A 107 0.26 -6.54 -5.57
CA GLY A 107 0.44 -5.72 -4.39
C GLY A 107 -0.89 -5.15 -3.91
N HIS A 108 -0.83 -4.29 -2.91
CA HIS A 108 -1.99 -3.60 -2.35
C HIS A 108 -1.57 -2.28 -1.73
N ILE A 109 -2.51 -1.34 -1.64
CA ILE A 109 -2.35 -0.01 -1.02
C ILE A 109 -3.67 0.39 -0.39
N SER A 110 -3.66 1.13 0.70
CA SER A 110 -4.89 1.63 1.32
C SER A 110 -4.85 3.13 1.58
N LEU A 111 -6.03 3.74 1.53
CA LEU A 111 -6.26 5.13 1.90
C LEU A 111 -7.27 5.17 3.04
N ASP A 112 -6.78 5.47 4.23
CA ASP A 112 -7.51 5.31 5.48
C ASP A 112 -7.89 6.68 6.06
N ASP A 113 -8.99 6.76 6.79
CA ASP A 113 -9.45 8.02 7.41
C ASP A 113 -8.64 8.42 8.65
N ARG A 114 -7.88 7.47 9.21
CA ARG A 114 -7.09 7.65 10.44
C ARG A 114 -5.86 6.74 10.45
N ASN A 115 -4.92 7.05 11.32
CA ASN A 115 -3.83 6.13 11.63
C ASN A 115 -4.23 5.19 12.77
N GLU A 116 -4.10 3.88 12.57
CA GLU A 116 -4.39 2.88 13.58
C GLU A 116 -3.31 2.82 14.67
N LYS A 117 -2.05 3.06 14.29
CA LYS A 117 -0.91 3.05 15.20
C LYS A 117 -0.74 4.45 15.79
N THR A 118 -1.64 4.80 16.71
CA THR A 118 -1.52 6.02 17.51
C THR A 118 -0.56 5.77 18.67
N GLY A 119 0.30 6.75 18.97
CA GLY A 119 1.07 6.76 20.21
C GLY A 119 0.76 8.03 21.01
N ASN A 120 1.40 8.16 22.17
CA ASN A 120 1.28 9.35 23.02
C ASN A 120 2.12 10.52 22.47
N PHE A 121 1.85 10.92 21.23
CA PHE A 121 2.48 12.04 20.56
C PHE A 121 1.48 12.79 19.70
N ILE A 122 1.74 14.08 19.50
CA ILE A 122 0.91 14.95 18.66
C ILE A 122 1.62 15.10 17.33
N LEU A 123 0.93 14.77 16.25
CA LEU A 123 1.41 15.00 14.89
C LEU A 123 1.01 16.39 14.44
N ASP A 124 1.94 17.08 13.77
CA ASP A 124 1.63 18.30 13.02
C ASP A 124 0.80 17.91 11.78
N LEU A 125 -0.52 17.82 11.97
CA LEU A 125 -1.51 17.52 10.94
C LEU A 125 -2.72 18.46 11.10
N PRO A 126 -3.36 18.86 9.99
CA PRO A 126 -4.66 19.52 10.04
C PRO A 126 -5.71 18.68 10.76
N LYS A 127 -6.76 19.33 11.28
CA LYS A 127 -7.87 18.64 11.95
C LYS A 127 -8.76 17.84 11.00
N GLU A 128 -8.84 18.26 9.74
CA GLU A 128 -9.74 17.72 8.72
C GLU A 128 -9.03 17.63 7.38
N GLY A 129 -9.56 16.80 6.47
CA GLY A 129 -9.01 16.62 5.12
C GLY A 129 -7.68 15.86 5.09
N VAL A 130 -7.36 15.11 6.15
CA VAL A 130 -6.17 14.27 6.27
C VAL A 130 -6.54 12.83 6.02
N TYR A 131 -5.86 12.19 5.06
CA TYR A 131 -5.98 10.76 4.81
C TYR A 131 -4.64 10.06 4.91
N TRP A 132 -4.67 8.78 5.28
CA TRP A 132 -3.48 8.02 5.59
C TRP A 132 -3.21 6.97 4.52
N ILE A 133 -2.03 7.02 3.91
CA ILE A 133 -1.57 5.95 3.04
C ILE A 133 -0.98 4.85 3.93
N LYS A 134 -1.64 3.70 3.93
CA LYS A 134 -1.31 2.54 4.77
C LYS A 134 -1.28 1.26 3.97
N THR A 135 -0.81 0.19 4.61
CA THR A 135 -0.83 -1.17 4.07
C THR A 135 -0.28 -1.22 2.64
N PHE A 136 0.75 -0.42 2.34
CA PHE A 136 1.31 -0.36 1.01
C PHE A 136 2.36 -1.45 0.82
N TYR A 137 2.12 -2.32 -0.16
CA TYR A 137 2.99 -3.41 -0.53
C TYR A 137 2.99 -3.58 -2.04
N VAL A 138 4.17 -3.81 -2.59
CA VAL A 138 4.37 -4.29 -3.96
C VAL A 138 5.23 -5.54 -3.89
N SER A 139 4.85 -6.56 -4.66
CA SER A 139 5.59 -7.80 -4.90
C SER A 139 7.09 -7.54 -4.98
N LYS A 140 7.89 -8.31 -4.22
CA LYS A 140 9.35 -8.11 -4.17
C LYS A 140 9.99 -8.32 -5.55
N ALA A 141 9.43 -9.22 -6.35
CA ALA A 141 9.87 -9.49 -7.73
C ALA A 141 9.70 -8.28 -8.67
N LEU A 142 8.80 -7.35 -8.34
CA LEU A 142 8.48 -6.19 -9.19
C LEU A 142 9.03 -4.87 -8.64
N ARG A 143 9.86 -4.93 -7.58
CA ARG A 143 10.52 -3.72 -7.05
C ARG A 143 11.40 -3.10 -8.14
N SER A 144 11.48 -1.77 -8.14
CA SER A 144 12.17 -0.97 -9.15
C SER A 144 11.60 -1.04 -10.58
N LYS A 145 10.43 -1.65 -10.79
CA LYS A 145 9.71 -1.65 -12.09
C LYS A 145 8.70 -0.51 -12.25
N GLY A 146 8.75 0.50 -11.39
CA GLY A 146 7.85 1.67 -11.43
C GLY A 146 6.44 1.44 -10.88
N ILE A 147 6.06 0.21 -10.50
CA ILE A 147 4.72 -0.14 -10.01
C ILE A 147 4.31 0.66 -8.78
N GLY A 148 5.21 0.75 -7.79
CA GLY A 148 4.90 1.49 -6.57
C GLY A 148 4.73 3.00 -6.79
N ARG A 149 5.49 3.58 -7.73
CA ARG A 149 5.34 5.00 -8.10
C ARG A 149 3.98 5.22 -8.75
N ALA A 150 3.62 4.40 -9.72
CA ALA A 150 2.34 4.47 -10.41
C ALA A 150 1.14 4.27 -9.47
N ALA A 151 1.21 3.30 -8.55
CA ALA A 151 0.16 3.08 -7.55
C ALA A 151 -0.04 4.30 -6.64
N MET A 152 1.05 4.94 -6.18
CA MET A 152 0.98 6.19 -5.43
C MET A 152 0.41 7.34 -6.26
N ASP A 153 0.81 7.48 -7.53
CA ASP A 153 0.28 8.52 -8.42
C ASP A 153 -1.25 8.40 -8.56
N ILE A 154 -1.77 7.16 -8.69
CA ILE A 154 -3.22 6.88 -8.73
C ILE A 154 -3.88 7.21 -7.39
N VAL A 155 -3.35 6.73 -6.26
CA VAL A 155 -3.96 6.97 -4.93
C VAL A 155 -3.94 8.44 -4.54
N GLU A 156 -2.87 9.17 -4.84
CA GLU A 156 -2.77 10.61 -4.60
C GLU A 156 -3.84 11.37 -5.42
N SER A 157 -4.07 10.97 -6.68
CA SER A 157 -5.12 11.55 -7.52
C SER A 157 -6.52 11.21 -7.00
N MET A 158 -6.77 9.96 -6.59
CA MET A 158 -8.05 9.53 -6.00
C MET A 158 -8.34 10.19 -4.65
N ALA A 159 -7.33 10.70 -3.96
CA ALA A 159 -7.50 11.35 -2.65
C ALA A 159 -8.07 12.76 -2.77
N ILE A 160 -7.71 13.51 -3.82
CA ILE A 160 -8.21 14.89 -4.02
C ILE A 160 -9.63 14.91 -4.61
N GLU A 161 -10.09 13.81 -5.19
CA GLU A 161 -11.41 13.70 -5.79
C GLU A 161 -12.52 13.48 -4.75
N GLU A 162 -13.77 13.76 -5.15
CA GLU A 162 -14.93 13.37 -4.35
C GLU A 162 -14.96 11.83 -4.16
N PRO A 163 -15.35 11.34 -2.97
CA PRO A 163 -15.89 12.11 -1.84
C PRO A 163 -14.85 12.56 -0.80
N LEU A 164 -13.55 12.36 -1.02
CA LEU A 164 -12.56 12.59 0.03
C LEU A 164 -12.12 14.04 0.10
N CYS A 165 -11.89 14.67 -1.06
CA CYS A 165 -11.39 16.04 -1.15
C CYS A 165 -10.21 16.29 -0.20
N ALA A 166 -9.28 15.32 -0.14
CA ALA A 166 -8.14 15.34 0.76
C ALA A 166 -7.25 16.54 0.46
N LYS A 167 -6.79 17.22 1.51
CA LYS A 167 -5.84 18.33 1.43
C LYS A 167 -4.44 17.88 1.82
N THR A 168 -4.36 16.87 2.70
CA THR A 168 -3.10 16.35 3.21
C THR A 168 -3.13 14.83 3.20
N LEU A 169 -2.03 14.23 2.76
CA LEU A 169 -1.76 12.80 2.95
C LEU A 169 -0.70 12.62 4.01
N ALA A 170 -0.88 11.61 4.85
CA ALA A 170 0.07 11.22 5.88
C ALA A 170 0.41 9.73 5.75
N LEU A 171 1.60 9.35 6.19
CA LEU A 171 2.03 7.96 6.26
C LEU A 171 3.08 7.78 7.35
N ASP A 172 3.35 6.53 7.71
CA ASP A 172 4.53 6.17 8.48
C ASP A 172 5.37 5.14 7.74
N THR A 173 6.66 5.13 8.04
CA THR A 173 7.59 4.11 7.58
C THR A 173 8.77 3.98 8.52
N ALA A 174 9.60 2.94 8.35
CA ALA A 174 10.80 2.76 9.15
C ALA A 174 11.77 3.93 8.96
N GLU A 175 12.39 4.38 10.05
CA GLU A 175 13.42 5.41 10.03
C GLU A 175 14.61 4.99 9.16
N LYS A 176 15.17 5.94 8.39
CA LYS A 176 16.12 5.66 7.32
C LYS A 176 17.39 4.95 7.81
N GLU A 177 18.02 5.42 8.88
CA GLU A 177 19.28 4.86 9.36
C GLU A 177 19.06 3.49 10.02
N MET A 178 17.95 3.32 10.73
CA MET A 178 17.53 2.04 11.25
C MET A 178 17.24 1.04 10.14
N GLN A 179 16.53 1.44 9.08
CA GLN A 179 16.27 0.55 7.94
C GLN A 179 17.57 0.13 7.25
N LYS A 180 18.52 1.05 7.04
CA LYS A 180 19.84 0.72 6.46
C LYS A 180 20.59 -0.27 7.34
N LYS A 181 20.62 -0.05 8.66
CA LYS A 181 21.27 -0.93 9.62
C LYS A 181 20.70 -2.35 9.55
N LEU A 182 19.39 -2.51 9.72
CA LEU A 182 18.72 -3.82 9.68
C LEU A 182 18.94 -4.52 8.34
N TYR A 183 18.92 -3.78 7.23
CA TYR A 183 19.20 -4.34 5.92
C TYR A 183 20.65 -4.83 5.78
N ARG A 184 21.63 -4.05 6.28
CA ARG A 184 23.05 -4.42 6.28
C ARG A 184 23.29 -5.68 7.11
N GLU A 185 22.73 -5.74 8.32
CA GLU A 185 22.85 -6.89 9.22
C GLU A 185 22.27 -8.16 8.58
N LYS A 186 21.12 -8.04 7.90
CA LYS A 186 20.44 -9.19 7.27
C LYS A 186 21.06 -9.63 5.94
N ASN A 187 21.60 -8.71 5.14
CA ASN A 187 22.00 -8.98 3.75
C ASN A 187 23.50 -8.79 3.47
N GLY A 188 24.28 -8.31 4.45
CA GLY A 188 25.71 -8.06 4.31
C GLY A 188 26.09 -6.92 3.36
N LYS A 189 25.14 -6.05 2.97
CA LYS A 189 25.37 -4.95 2.02
C LYS A 189 24.52 -3.72 2.34
N GLU A 190 24.97 -2.56 1.87
CA GLU A 190 24.22 -1.30 2.00
C GLU A 190 22.89 -1.31 1.23
N LEU A 191 21.88 -0.67 1.82
CA LEU A 191 20.63 -0.38 1.13
C LEU A 191 20.77 0.94 0.37
N GLY A 192 20.59 0.90 -0.96
CA GLY A 192 20.77 2.09 -1.81
C GLY A 192 19.72 3.19 -1.62
N SER A 193 18.48 2.85 -1.26
CA SER A 193 17.44 3.82 -0.92
C SER A 193 16.49 3.21 0.09
N THR A 194 16.17 3.97 1.14
CA THR A 194 15.16 3.60 2.14
C THR A 194 13.75 3.94 1.65
N ASN A 195 12.74 3.46 2.36
CA ASN A 195 11.35 3.87 2.15
C ASN A 195 11.19 5.36 2.46
N GLN A 196 11.80 5.84 3.55
CA GLN A 196 11.79 7.25 3.90
C GLN A 196 12.37 8.11 2.77
N ASP A 197 13.55 7.77 2.25
CA ASP A 197 14.16 8.51 1.12
C ASP A 197 13.25 8.50 -0.11
N TRP A 198 12.52 7.39 -0.34
CA TRP A 198 11.60 7.27 -1.48
C TRP A 198 10.39 8.20 -1.34
N TYR A 199 9.78 8.27 -0.16
CA TYR A 199 8.68 9.19 0.11
C TYR A 199 9.13 10.66 0.13
N GLU A 200 10.31 10.96 0.69
CA GLU A 200 10.90 12.31 0.66
C GLU A 200 11.08 12.80 -0.78
N ARG A 201 11.55 11.95 -1.70
CA ARG A 201 11.63 12.27 -3.15
C ARG A 201 10.27 12.49 -3.81
N ARG A 202 9.18 11.97 -3.23
CA ARG A 202 7.79 12.26 -3.68
C ARG A 202 7.22 13.54 -3.04
N GLY A 203 8.00 14.27 -2.25
CA GLY A 203 7.57 15.51 -1.60
C GLY A 203 6.91 15.33 -0.24
N TYR A 204 6.96 14.13 0.36
CA TYR A 204 6.54 13.95 1.75
C TYR A 204 7.62 14.46 2.69
N ARG A 205 7.24 15.33 3.63
CA ARG A 205 8.13 15.91 4.63
C ARG A 205 7.96 15.21 5.98
N LEU A 206 9.06 15.05 6.70
CA LEU A 206 9.07 14.56 8.08
C LEU A 206 8.29 15.49 9.00
N ILE A 207 7.42 14.91 9.83
CA ILE A 207 6.67 15.65 10.86
C ILE A 207 6.88 15.11 12.27
N HIS A 208 7.27 13.84 12.41
CA HIS A 208 7.55 13.23 13.71
C HIS A 208 8.43 12.00 13.56
N MET A 209 9.21 11.69 14.60
CA MET A 209 9.96 10.45 14.74
C MET A 209 9.52 9.78 16.04
N GLN A 210 9.18 8.49 15.96
CA GLN A 210 8.73 7.70 17.09
C GLN A 210 9.63 6.49 17.29
N PRO A 211 10.44 6.48 18.36
CA PRO A 211 11.23 5.31 18.71
C PRO A 211 10.38 4.08 19.02
N GLY A 212 10.85 2.89 18.62
CA GLY A 212 10.25 1.60 18.91
C GLY A 212 8.79 1.48 18.49
N HIS A 213 8.41 2.14 17.40
CA HIS A 213 7.01 2.22 16.97
C HIS A 213 6.50 0.91 16.35
N TYR A 214 7.33 0.27 15.52
CA TYR A 214 6.99 -1.04 14.99
C TYR A 214 7.56 -2.11 15.89
N LEU A 215 6.67 -2.95 16.40
CA LEU A 215 6.98 -4.06 17.27
C LEU A 215 6.69 -5.35 16.50
N ASP A 216 7.62 -6.29 16.60
CA ASP A 216 7.46 -7.66 16.17
C ASP A 216 7.95 -8.55 17.33
N ASP A 217 7.35 -9.73 17.49
CA ASP A 217 7.70 -10.62 18.60
C ASP A 217 9.12 -11.21 18.43
N GLU A 218 9.61 -11.31 17.19
CA GLU A 218 10.89 -11.94 16.85
C GLU A 218 12.00 -10.94 16.49
N ASP A 219 11.64 -9.72 16.10
CA ASP A 219 12.58 -8.68 15.66
C ASP A 219 12.69 -7.51 16.67
N PRO A 220 13.85 -6.84 16.75
CA PRO A 220 14.01 -5.67 17.60
C PRO A 220 13.03 -4.55 17.19
N PRO A 221 12.52 -3.75 18.16
CA PRO A 221 11.65 -2.62 17.88
C PRO A 221 12.25 -1.70 16.82
N VAL A 222 11.44 -1.29 15.82
CA VAL A 222 11.88 -0.42 14.73
C VAL A 222 11.31 0.98 14.91
N ASP A 223 12.19 1.97 14.92
CA ASP A 223 11.84 3.38 14.93
C ASP A 223 11.07 3.74 13.66
N ALA A 224 9.99 4.50 13.80
CA ALA A 224 9.20 4.99 12.69
C ALA A 224 9.35 6.49 12.52
N VAL A 225 9.21 6.94 11.28
CA VAL A 225 9.00 8.33 10.92
C VAL A 225 7.60 8.51 10.39
N PHE A 226 6.96 9.61 10.77
CA PHE A 226 5.70 10.06 10.21
C PHE A 226 5.98 11.17 9.22
N LEU A 227 5.45 11.00 8.01
CA LEU A 227 5.63 11.94 6.91
C LEU A 227 4.26 12.46 6.47
N ARG A 228 4.21 13.72 6.00
CA ARG A 228 3.01 14.28 5.36
C ARG A 228 3.34 14.99 4.06
N ARG A 229 2.35 15.14 3.20
CA ARG A 229 2.40 15.98 2.00
C ARG A 229 1.06 16.68 1.83
N ASP A 230 1.11 17.98 1.53
CA ASP A 230 -0.06 18.74 1.12
C ASP A 230 -0.26 18.53 -0.38
N ILE A 231 -1.48 18.20 -0.79
CA ILE A 231 -1.81 17.73 -2.14
C ILE A 231 -2.91 18.53 -2.84
N ALA A 232 -3.57 19.46 -2.12
CA ALA A 232 -4.55 20.39 -2.64
C ALA A 232 -4.57 21.68 -1.80
#